data_AF-A0A439U7V7-F1
#
_entry.id   AF-A0A439U7V7-F1
#
_cell.length_a   1.000
_cell.length_b   1.000
_cell.length_c   1.000
_cell.angle_alpha   90.00
_cell.angle_beta   90.00
_cell.angle_gamma   90.00
#
_symmetry.space_group_name_H-M   'P 1'
#
loop_
_entity.id
_entity.type
_entity.pdbx_description
1 polymer ?
#
loop_
_entity_poly.entity_id
_entity_poly.type
_entity_poly.pdbx_seq_one_letter_code
_entity_poly.pdbx_strand_id
1 'polypeptide(L)'
;MALSIKNAEISQLARQLTSSGGVSATEAIRQNLENEIACEGMVSQSGESELIVKLREISERAGRIPKRDHPMTEDEILGYDEFGIPTR
;
A
#
# COMPACT_ATOMS: atom_id res chain seq x y z
N MET A 1 -19.87 -17.10 17.63
CA MET A 1 -20.29 -16.64 18.97
C MET A 1 -20.94 -15.27 18.82
N ALA A 2 -22.00 -14.96 19.58
CA ALA A 2 -22.68 -13.67 19.50
C ALA A 2 -22.02 -12.64 20.43
N LEU A 3 -21.70 -11.46 19.90
CA LEU A 3 -21.18 -10.33 20.67
C LEU A 3 -22.37 -9.52 21.23
N SER A 4 -22.46 -9.37 22.55
CA SER A 4 -23.49 -8.53 23.18
C SER A 4 -22.90 -7.14 23.49
N ILE A 5 -23.24 -6.15 22.67
CA ILE A 5 -22.84 -4.75 22.90
C ILE A 5 -23.95 -4.03 23.68
N LYS A 6 -23.70 -3.68 24.94
CA LYS A 6 -24.63 -2.89 25.80
C LYS A 6 -24.19 -1.43 25.85
N ASN A 7 -24.47 -0.69 24.77
CA ASN A 7 -24.20 0.74 24.69
C ASN A 7 -25.43 1.48 24.13
N ALA A 8 -25.86 2.53 24.82
CA ALA A 8 -27.04 3.33 24.47
C ALA A 8 -26.85 4.09 23.14
N GLU A 9 -25.64 4.61 22.89
CA GLU A 9 -25.30 5.34 21.65
C GLU A 9 -25.33 4.42 20.44
N ILE A 10 -24.75 3.21 20.56
CA ILE A 10 -24.81 2.18 19.49
C ILE A 10 -26.26 1.81 19.17
N SER A 11 -27.11 1.71 20.19
CA SER A 11 -28.53 1.40 20.02
C SER A 11 -29.29 2.52 19.27
N GLN A 12 -28.91 3.78 19.52
CA GLN A 12 -29.48 4.94 18.81
C GLN A 12 -28.99 5.00 17.36
N LEU A 13 -27.70 4.79 17.12
CA LEU A 13 -27.12 4.73 15.78
C LEU A 13 -27.75 3.61 14.96
N ALA A 14 -27.94 2.42 15.53
CA ALA A 14 -28.61 1.32 14.86
C ALA A 14 -30.05 1.65 14.45
N ARG A 15 -30.80 2.38 15.29
CA ARG A 15 -32.16 2.85 14.96
C ARG A 15 -32.17 3.89 13.86
N GLN A 16 -31.18 4.78 13.84
CA GLN A 16 -31.03 5.75 12.75
C GLN A 16 -30.69 5.05 11.43
N LEU A 17 -29.81 4.05 11.49
CA LEU A 17 -29.39 3.23 10.34
C LEU A 17 -30.57 2.45 9.72
N THR A 18 -31.49 1.95 10.53
CA THR A 18 -32.67 1.21 10.04
C THR A 18 -33.83 2.11 9.61
N SER A 19 -33.89 3.35 10.11
CA SER A 19 -35.00 4.28 9.85
C SER A 19 -35.18 4.61 8.35
N SER A 20 -34.13 4.47 7.54
CA SER A 20 -34.16 4.71 6.10
C SER A 20 -34.18 3.43 5.25
N GLY A 21 -33.81 2.28 5.82
CA GLY A 21 -33.45 1.08 5.06
C GLY A 21 -34.48 -0.04 5.01
N GLY A 22 -35.50 -0.06 5.89
CA GLY A 22 -36.48 -1.17 5.93
C GLY A 22 -35.90 -2.53 6.34
N VAL A 23 -34.61 -2.58 6.71
CA VAL A 23 -33.89 -3.78 7.12
C VAL A 23 -33.76 -3.81 8.65
N SER A 24 -33.59 -5.00 9.24
CA SER A 24 -33.41 -5.14 10.68
C SER A 24 -32.11 -4.48 11.16
N ALA A 25 -32.06 -4.05 12.43
CA ALA A 25 -30.88 -3.41 13.01
C ALA A 25 -29.64 -4.31 12.96
N THR A 26 -29.83 -5.59 13.20
CA THR A 26 -28.76 -6.59 13.11
C THR A 26 -28.21 -6.71 11.69
N GLU A 27 -29.09 -6.69 10.70
CA GLU A 27 -28.71 -6.84 9.30
C GLU A 27 -27.99 -5.60 8.76
N ALA A 28 -28.46 -4.42 9.14
CA ALA A 28 -27.82 -3.17 8.74
C ALA A 28 -26.41 -3.03 9.37
N ILE A 29 -26.25 -3.44 10.63
CA ILE A 29 -24.93 -3.47 11.30
C ILE A 29 -24.02 -4.52 10.65
N ARG A 30 -24.54 -5.72 10.36
CA ARG A 30 -23.80 -6.78 9.66
C ARG A 30 -23.24 -6.27 8.34
N GLN A 31 -24.08 -5.66 7.50
CA GLN A 31 -23.66 -5.14 6.20
C GLN A 31 -22.61 -4.03 6.32
N ASN A 32 -22.75 -3.14 7.31
CA ASN A 32 -21.78 -2.07 7.51
C ASN A 32 -20.41 -2.63 7.94
N LEU A 33 -20.41 -3.58 8.90
CA LEU A 33 -19.19 -4.26 9.32
C LEU A 33 -18.54 -5.05 8.19
N GLU A 34 -19.33 -5.74 7.35
CA GLU A 34 -18.80 -6.44 6.18
C GLU A 34 -18.16 -5.49 5.17
N ASN A 35 -18.78 -4.33 4.92
CA ASN A 35 -18.22 -3.32 4.03
C ASN A 35 -16.91 -2.73 4.61
N GLU A 36 -16.87 -2.49 5.91
CA GLU A 36 -15.70 -1.94 6.59
C GLU A 36 -14.54 -2.94 6.61
N ILE A 37 -14.82 -4.22 6.91
CA ILE A 37 -13.85 -5.32 6.80
C ILE A 37 -13.40 -5.54 5.35
N ALA A 38 -14.30 -5.39 4.36
CA ALA A 38 -13.92 -5.49 2.96
C ALA A 38 -12.98 -4.35 2.55
N CYS A 39 -13.29 -3.11 2.95
CA CYS A 39 -12.42 -1.96 2.72
C CYS A 39 -11.06 -2.09 3.43
N GLU A 40 -11.05 -2.42 4.72
CA GLU A 40 -9.81 -2.65 5.48
C GLU A 40 -9.04 -3.86 4.94
N GLY A 41 -9.74 -4.90 4.50
CA GLY A 41 -9.18 -6.07 3.83
C GLY A 41 -8.50 -5.70 2.51
N MET A 42 -9.06 -4.79 1.72
CA MET A 42 -8.41 -4.27 0.51
C MET A 42 -7.15 -3.45 0.83
N VAL A 43 -7.14 -2.70 1.93
CA VAL A 43 -5.97 -1.93 2.39
C VAL A 43 -4.90 -2.83 3.02
N SER A 44 -5.31 -3.94 3.65
CA SER A 44 -4.41 -4.87 4.35
C SER A 44 -3.90 -6.00 3.44
N GLN A 45 -4.64 -6.36 2.39
CA GLN A 45 -4.24 -7.35 1.38
C GLN A 45 -3.42 -6.77 0.22
N SER A 46 -3.16 -5.46 0.20
CA SER A 46 -2.04 -4.93 -0.57
C SER A 46 -0.73 -5.31 0.14
N GLY A 47 -0.42 -6.61 0.14
CA GLY A 47 0.92 -7.10 0.40
C GLY A 47 1.89 -6.31 -0.46
N GLU A 48 2.98 -5.85 0.16
CA GLU A 48 4.06 -5.07 -0.46
C GLU A 48 3.54 -4.12 -1.56
N SER A 49 3.15 -2.88 -1.17
CA SER A 49 2.67 -1.81 -2.06
C SER A 49 3.15 -2.01 -3.50
N GLU A 50 2.26 -2.03 -4.49
CA GLU A 50 2.61 -2.30 -5.91
C GLU A 50 3.84 -1.52 -6.39
N LEU A 51 4.10 -0.34 -5.80
CA LEU A 51 5.30 0.45 -6.00
C LEU A 51 6.59 -0.28 -5.60
N ILE A 52 6.62 -0.92 -4.43
CA ILE A 52 7.76 -1.70 -3.94
C ILE A 52 8.03 -2.89 -4.84
N VAL A 53 6.99 -3.61 -5.27
CA VAL A 53 7.12 -4.71 -6.25
C VAL A 53 7.75 -4.20 -7.55
N LYS A 54 7.23 -3.11 -8.11
CA LYS A 54 7.77 -2.49 -9.34
C LYS A 54 9.22 -2.01 -9.17
N LEU A 55 9.54 -1.39 -8.02
CA LEU A 55 10.91 -0.92 -7.74
C LEU A 55 11.88 -2.11 -7.66
N ARG A 56 11.47 -3.21 -7.05
CA ARG A 56 12.27 -4.44 -6.96
C ARG A 56 12.51 -5.05 -8.33
N GLU A 57 11.49 -5.15 -9.18
CA GLU A 57 11.63 -5.64 -10.56
C GLU A 57 12.62 -4.80 -11.38
N ILE A 58 12.58 -3.47 -11.24
CA ILE A 58 13.51 -2.56 -11.91
C ILE A 58 14.94 -2.79 -11.40
N SER A 59 15.12 -2.90 -10.08
CA SER A 59 16.42 -3.15 -9.45
C SER A 59 17.04 -4.47 -9.91
N GLU A 60 16.25 -5.55 -9.91
CA GLU A 60 16.71 -6.86 -10.39
C GLU A 60 17.08 -6.84 -11.87
N ARG A 61 16.32 -6.12 -12.71
CA ARG A 61 16.65 -5.95 -14.13
C ARG A 61 17.94 -5.16 -14.32
N ALA A 62 18.14 -4.09 -13.55
CA ALA A 62 19.37 -3.28 -13.61
C ALA A 62 20.60 -4.08 -13.17
N GLY A 63 20.46 -4.94 -12.15
CA GLY A 63 21.55 -5.80 -11.67
C GLY A 63 22.01 -6.88 -12.67
N ARG A 64 21.20 -7.20 -13.69
CA ARG A 64 21.57 -8.16 -14.75
C ARG A 64 22.39 -7.52 -15.88
N ILE A 65 22.55 -6.20 -15.89
CA ILE A 65 23.32 -5.51 -16.91
C ILE A 65 24.81 -5.89 -16.74
N PRO A 66 25.47 -6.45 -17.77
CA PRO A 66 26.89 -6.79 -17.70
C PRO A 66 27.75 -5.57 -17.37
N LYS A 67 28.77 -5.78 -16.54
CA LYS A 67 29.78 -4.74 -16.28
C LYS A 67 30.54 -4.44 -17.57
N ARG A 68 30.92 -3.17 -17.77
CA ARG A 68 31.73 -2.74 -18.91
C ARG A 68 33.11 -3.40 -18.83
N ASP A 69 33.66 -3.78 -19.99
CA ASP A 69 35.01 -4.39 -20.09
C ASP A 69 36.10 -3.48 -19.54
N HIS A 70 35.93 -2.17 -19.70
CA HIS A 70 36.78 -1.14 -19.13
C HIS A 70 35.95 -0.34 -18.12
N PRO A 71 36.00 -0.69 -16.82
CA PRO A 71 35.29 0.04 -15.79
C PRO A 71 35.90 1.44 -15.67
N MET A 72 35.05 2.46 -15.81
CA MET A 72 35.43 3.84 -15.57
C MET A 72 35.24 4.16 -14.07
N THR A 73 36.09 5.01 -13.52
CA THR A 73 35.87 5.58 -12.19
C THR A 73 34.70 6.56 -12.21
N GLU A 74 34.16 6.89 -11.03
CA GLU A 74 33.08 7.88 -10.90
C GLU A 74 33.49 9.23 -11.51
N ASP A 75 34.74 9.65 -11.27
CA ASP A 75 35.32 10.88 -11.80
C ASP A 75 35.44 10.84 -13.32
N GLU A 76 35.93 9.74 -13.89
CA GLU A 76 36.03 9.55 -15.35
C GLU A 76 34.64 9.56 -16.02
N ILE A 77 33.62 9.01 -15.36
CA ILE A 77 32.23 9.04 -15.85
C ILE A 77 31.70 10.48 -15.89
N LEU A 78 32.05 11.28 -14.88
CA LEU A 78 31.72 12.70 -14.80
C LEU A 78 32.57 13.58 -15.73
N GLY A 79 33.65 13.03 -16.31
CA GLY A 79 34.54 13.72 -17.24
C GLY A 79 35.69 14.45 -16.55
N TYR A 80 36.02 14.07 -15.33
CA TYR A 80 37.22 14.49 -14.62
C TYR A 80 38.32 13.42 -14.77
N ASP A 81 39.56 13.87 -14.89
CA ASP A 81 40.72 12.98 -14.80
C ASP A 81 41.09 12.69 -13.32
N GLU A 82 42.15 11.92 -13.11
CA GLU A 82 42.68 11.58 -11.78
C GLU A 82 43.13 12.79 -10.94
N PHE A 83 43.29 13.97 -11.57
CA PHE A 83 43.66 15.22 -10.92
C PHE A 83 42.46 16.15 -10.69
N GLY A 84 41.25 15.70 -11.01
CA GLY A 84 40.03 16.51 -10.91
C GLY A 84 39.94 17.59 -11.99
N ILE A 85 40.67 17.44 -13.10
CA ILE A 85 40.66 18.39 -14.21
C ILE A 85 39.57 17.96 -15.21
N PRO A 86 38.63 18.86 -15.57
CA PRO A 86 37.64 18.57 -16.62
C PRO A 86 38.33 18.25 -17.94
N THR A 87 38.08 17.05 -18.47
CA THR A 87 38.63 16.57 -19.74
C THR A 87 37.61 16.64 -20.89
N ARG A 88 36.41 17.18 -20.63
CA ARG A 88 35.30 17.33 -21.58
C ARG A 88 34.72 18.73 -21.63
#